data_AF-A0A7Y9MRW7-F1
#
_entry.id   AF-A0A7Y9MRW7-F1
#
_cell.length_a   1.000
_cell.length_b   1.000
_cell.length_c   1.000
_cell.angle_alpha   90.00
_cell.angle_beta   90.00
_cell.angle_gamma   90.00
#
_symmetry.space_group_name_H-M   'P 1'
#
loop_
_entity.id
_entity.type
_entity.pdbx_description
1 polymer ?
#
loop_
_entity_poly.entity_id
_entity_poly.type
_entity_poly.pdbx_seq_one_letter_code
_entity_poly.pdbx_strand_id
1 'polypeptide(L)'
;MDSRSWWTPPPDPPEHRLPEDLRRRDPLGARDCGWVSQMRPFVRQFSAPDACVLDPFCGFGSTLLAAELEGRRGLGLEIDAGRAALARERLQRLGLRAEVRAGALPQLALEEPIDLCLTNVPYFGCDWPGATAPGQLYASPDYAAYLGGLRAVFHAVRRALRDDGFCIAMVENVEVGGVCVPQAWDLARVLGSLFVPCAERVLCYPRESVQPLAPGDTRSDRSHEYALVFQKRREPIDLPGSAQLLAALRADGFDYAVHGSYPLWLADPGTAVRPPGDVDLLLPRDLGQLQRLLDWLRARGFALSLWGEPLAAPPTLALLDAYHYLRAERRDRGGGLLRVDLSLQPVPGSLTAG
;
A
#
# COMPACT_ATOMS: atom_id res chain seq x y z
N MET A 1 -18.10 9.89 6.84
CA MET A 1 -17.13 10.89 7.38
C MET A 1 -17.47 12.25 6.80
N ASP A 2 -16.97 13.36 7.36
CA ASP A 2 -17.11 14.69 6.73
C ASP A 2 -15.87 15.06 5.89
N SER A 3 -15.84 16.29 5.39
CA SER A 3 -14.79 16.79 4.49
C SER A 3 -13.52 17.27 5.19
N ARG A 4 -13.43 17.22 6.54
CA ARG A 4 -12.22 17.64 7.26
C ARG A 4 -11.08 16.67 6.96
N SER A 5 -9.89 17.23 6.77
CA SER A 5 -8.65 16.46 6.57
C SER A 5 -8.11 15.85 7.86
N TRP A 6 -8.62 16.28 9.02
CA TRP A 6 -8.25 15.75 10.32
C TRP A 6 -9.46 15.68 11.26
N TRP A 7 -9.39 14.77 12.24
CA TRP A 7 -10.40 14.68 13.29
C TRP A 7 -9.85 13.95 14.53
N THR A 8 -10.59 14.04 15.63
CA THR A 8 -10.27 13.35 16.89
C THR A 8 -11.22 12.16 17.08
N PRO A 9 -10.72 10.92 17.04
CA PRO A 9 -11.52 9.75 17.36
C PRO A 9 -12.05 9.82 18.80
N PRO A 10 -13.34 9.56 19.05
CA PRO A 10 -13.84 9.43 20.41
C PRO A 10 -13.23 8.18 21.06
N PRO A 11 -13.05 8.14 22.39
CA PRO A 11 -12.57 6.94 23.06
C PRO A 11 -13.55 5.77 22.86
N ASP A 12 -13.02 4.55 22.90
CA ASP A 12 -13.87 3.35 22.86
C ASP A 12 -14.78 3.28 24.11
N PRO A 13 -16.08 2.98 23.91
CA PRO A 13 -16.96 2.72 25.03
C PRO A 13 -16.51 1.44 25.76
N PRO A 14 -16.79 1.30 27.07
CA PRO A 14 -16.24 0.22 27.90
C PRO A 14 -16.42 -1.19 27.32
N GLU A 15 -17.56 -1.47 26.69
CA GLU A 15 -17.92 -2.74 26.08
C GLU A 15 -17.05 -3.13 24.87
N HIS A 16 -16.41 -2.16 24.20
CA HIS A 16 -15.54 -2.42 23.06
C HIS A 16 -14.08 -2.59 23.46
N ARG A 17 -13.70 -2.24 24.70
CA ARG A 17 -12.32 -2.33 25.18
C ARG A 17 -11.88 -3.78 25.27
N LEU A 18 -10.60 -4.03 25.03
CA LEU A 18 -10.02 -5.36 25.22
C LEU A 18 -10.11 -5.76 26.70
N PRO A 19 -10.74 -6.90 27.04
CA PRO A 19 -10.84 -7.36 28.43
C PRO A 19 -9.48 -7.52 29.10
N GLU A 20 -9.37 -7.10 30.35
CA GLU A 20 -8.08 -7.03 31.07
C GLU A 20 -7.42 -8.41 31.25
N ASP A 21 -8.20 -9.48 31.35
CA ASP A 21 -7.66 -10.84 31.40
C ASP A 21 -6.98 -11.26 30.08
N LEU A 22 -7.50 -10.80 28.94
CA LEU A 22 -6.85 -11.01 27.64
C LEU A 22 -5.59 -10.14 27.51
N ARG A 23 -5.63 -8.89 27.99
CA ARG A 23 -4.46 -7.99 27.98
C ARG A 23 -3.28 -8.58 28.73
N ARG A 24 -3.51 -9.16 29.91
CA ARG A 24 -2.45 -9.77 30.73
C ARG A 24 -1.83 -11.03 30.11
N ARG A 25 -2.51 -11.67 29.16
CA ARG A 25 -2.01 -12.87 28.44
C ARG A 25 -1.14 -12.50 27.24
N ASP A 26 -1.18 -11.24 26.79
CA ASP A 26 -0.36 -10.78 25.68
C ASP A 26 1.06 -10.41 26.15
N PRO A 27 2.12 -10.87 25.48
CA PRO A 27 3.50 -10.54 25.85
C PRO A 27 3.85 -9.04 25.82
N LEU A 28 3.14 -8.24 25.02
CA LEU A 28 3.32 -6.78 24.97
C LEU A 28 2.33 -6.04 25.89
N GLY A 29 1.50 -6.76 26.65
CA GLY A 29 0.44 -6.18 27.48
C GLY A 29 -0.65 -5.48 26.66
N ALA A 30 -0.82 -5.86 25.38
CA ALA A 30 -1.75 -5.25 24.44
C ALA A 30 -1.64 -3.72 24.34
N ARG A 31 -0.40 -3.20 24.43
CA ARG A 31 -0.08 -1.78 24.27
C ARG A 31 -0.38 -1.26 22.86
N ASP A 32 -0.41 -2.18 21.90
CA ASP A 32 -0.68 -2.00 20.47
C ASP A 32 -2.15 -2.31 20.10
N CYS A 33 -3.06 -2.44 21.07
CA CYS A 33 -4.48 -2.62 20.77
C CYS A 33 -5.10 -1.32 20.22
N GLY A 34 -5.40 -1.32 18.92
CA GLY A 34 -6.08 -0.19 18.24
C GLY A 34 -7.51 0.05 18.71
N TRP A 35 -8.07 1.21 18.35
CA TRP A 35 -9.39 1.67 18.77
C TRP A 35 -10.48 1.30 17.76
N VAL A 36 -11.61 0.81 18.26
CA VAL A 36 -12.76 0.41 17.41
C VAL A 36 -13.42 1.66 16.83
N SER A 37 -13.64 2.68 17.65
CA SER A 37 -14.24 3.97 17.30
C SER A 37 -13.50 4.68 16.16
N GLN A 38 -12.19 4.51 16.08
CA GLN A 38 -11.32 5.02 15.04
C GLN A 38 -11.63 4.38 13.68
N MET A 39 -11.85 3.07 13.65
CA MET A 39 -12.00 2.29 12.40
C MET A 39 -13.41 2.41 11.80
N ARG A 40 -14.45 2.49 12.65
CA ARG A 40 -15.86 2.49 12.25
C ARG A 40 -16.24 3.50 11.15
N PRO A 41 -15.79 4.77 11.17
CA PRO A 41 -16.12 5.73 10.11
C PRO A 41 -15.53 5.35 8.74
N PHE A 42 -14.36 4.71 8.72
CA PHE A 42 -13.73 4.24 7.48
C PHE A 42 -14.47 3.03 6.92
N VAL A 43 -14.85 2.06 7.76
CA VAL A 43 -15.70 0.93 7.34
C VAL A 43 -16.98 1.45 6.67
N ARG A 44 -17.72 2.35 7.35
CA ARG A 44 -18.96 2.91 6.81
C ARG A 44 -18.78 3.65 5.48
N GLN A 45 -17.68 4.39 5.34
CA GLN A 45 -17.45 5.26 4.19
C GLN A 45 -16.95 4.50 2.96
N PHE A 46 -16.11 3.48 3.15
CA PHE A 46 -15.33 2.86 2.06
C PHE A 46 -15.73 1.41 1.76
N SER A 47 -16.87 0.96 2.27
CA SER A 47 -17.42 -0.36 1.96
C SER A 47 -18.94 -0.32 1.91
N ALA A 48 -19.56 -1.23 1.16
CA ALA A 48 -21.01 -1.45 1.20
C ALA A 48 -21.40 -2.30 2.43
N PRO A 49 -22.68 -2.33 2.84
CA PRO A 49 -23.19 -3.38 3.75
C PRO A 49 -22.85 -4.78 3.23
N ASP A 50 -22.64 -5.74 4.13
CA ASP A 50 -22.25 -7.13 3.85
C ASP A 50 -20.88 -7.31 3.16
N ALA A 51 -20.18 -6.22 2.85
CA ALA A 51 -18.84 -6.26 2.27
C ALA A 51 -17.83 -6.95 3.21
N CYS A 52 -16.80 -7.53 2.62
CA CYS A 52 -15.69 -8.15 3.35
C CYS A 52 -14.58 -7.13 3.64
N VAL A 53 -14.35 -6.87 4.93
CA VAL A 53 -13.27 -6.01 5.42
C VAL A 53 -12.11 -6.88 5.90
N LEU A 54 -10.97 -6.79 5.21
CA LEU A 54 -9.72 -7.45 5.59
C LEU A 54 -8.90 -6.55 6.52
N ASP A 55 -8.39 -7.14 7.59
CA ASP A 55 -7.24 -6.64 8.34
C ASP A 55 -6.09 -7.66 8.28
N PRO A 56 -5.01 -7.42 7.49
CA PRO A 56 -3.89 -8.34 7.37
C PRO A 56 -2.97 -8.37 8.61
N PHE A 57 -3.21 -7.49 9.59
CA PHE A 57 -2.44 -7.35 10.83
C PHE A 57 -3.39 -7.25 12.04
N CYS A 58 -4.36 -8.17 12.12
CA CYS A 58 -5.57 -7.91 12.91
C CYS A 58 -5.34 -7.82 14.42
N GLY A 59 -4.19 -8.30 14.94
CA GLY A 59 -3.83 -8.17 16.35
C GLY A 59 -4.94 -8.69 17.25
N PHE A 60 -5.61 -7.79 17.97
CA PHE A 60 -6.72 -8.10 18.89
C PHE A 60 -8.12 -7.98 18.26
N GLY A 61 -8.24 -7.81 16.95
CA GLY A 61 -9.49 -7.79 16.21
C GLY A 61 -10.30 -6.48 16.29
N SER A 62 -9.67 -5.35 16.62
CA SER A 62 -10.40 -4.06 16.73
C SER A 62 -11.04 -3.62 15.41
N THR A 63 -10.37 -3.80 14.27
CA THR A 63 -10.94 -3.55 12.94
C THR A 63 -12.09 -4.50 12.62
N LEU A 64 -11.99 -5.76 13.02
CA LEU A 64 -13.01 -6.79 12.76
C LEU A 64 -14.28 -6.51 13.55
N LEU A 65 -14.12 -6.12 14.81
CA LEU A 65 -15.20 -5.63 15.66
C LEU A 65 -15.85 -4.38 15.04
N ALA A 66 -15.05 -3.43 14.54
CA ALA A 66 -15.58 -2.26 13.82
C ALA A 66 -16.35 -2.65 12.54
N ALA A 67 -15.90 -3.67 11.81
CA ALA A 67 -16.59 -4.16 10.62
C ALA A 67 -17.97 -4.72 10.96
N GLU A 68 -18.06 -5.63 11.94
CA GLU A 68 -19.30 -6.26 12.38
C GLU A 68 -20.30 -5.25 12.96
N LEU A 69 -19.84 -4.29 13.77
CA LEU A 69 -20.69 -3.22 14.32
C LEU A 69 -21.31 -2.34 13.23
N GLU A 70 -20.66 -2.26 12.07
CA GLU A 70 -21.16 -1.53 10.91
C GLU A 70 -21.86 -2.46 9.91
N GLY A 71 -22.12 -3.73 10.22
CA GLY A 71 -22.83 -4.66 9.33
C GLY A 71 -21.99 -5.13 8.13
N ARG A 72 -20.68 -5.29 8.33
CA ARG A 72 -19.74 -5.87 7.35
C ARG A 72 -19.12 -7.15 7.92
N ARG A 73 -18.70 -8.06 7.04
CA ARG A 73 -17.94 -9.26 7.45
C ARG A 73 -16.49 -8.88 7.72
N GLY A 74 -16.00 -9.15 8.93
CA GLY A 74 -14.58 -9.02 9.27
C GLY A 74 -13.79 -10.29 8.93
N LEU A 75 -12.66 -10.13 8.25
CA LEU A 75 -11.63 -11.16 8.08
C LEU A 75 -10.27 -10.62 8.56
N GLY A 76 -9.66 -11.29 9.54
CA GLY A 76 -8.37 -10.89 10.09
C GLY A 76 -7.30 -11.95 9.92
N LEU A 77 -6.07 -11.51 9.67
CA LEU A 77 -4.87 -12.35 9.69
C LEU A 77 -3.96 -11.89 10.82
N GLU A 78 -3.47 -12.85 11.60
CA GLU A 78 -2.50 -12.60 12.67
C GLU A 78 -1.43 -13.70 12.63
N ILE A 79 -0.17 -13.30 12.50
CA ILE A 79 0.94 -14.23 12.32
C ILE A 79 1.25 -15.01 13.59
N ASP A 80 1.07 -14.38 14.77
CA ASP A 80 1.25 -15.03 16.06
C ASP A 80 0.00 -15.84 16.43
N ALA A 81 0.14 -17.16 16.49
CA ALA A 81 -0.98 -18.05 16.79
C ALA A 81 -1.61 -17.78 18.17
N GLY A 82 -0.83 -17.30 19.14
CA GLY A 82 -1.31 -16.92 20.47
C GLY A 82 -2.21 -15.69 20.42
N ARG A 83 -1.77 -14.62 19.76
CA ARG A 83 -2.58 -13.41 19.51
C ARG A 83 -3.81 -13.71 18.67
N ALA A 84 -3.69 -14.54 17.64
CA ALA A 84 -4.84 -15.00 16.85
C ALA A 84 -5.90 -15.69 17.74
N ALA A 85 -5.47 -16.50 18.72
CA ALA A 85 -6.38 -17.12 19.68
C ALA A 85 -7.04 -16.08 20.62
N LEU A 86 -6.29 -15.09 21.11
CA LEU A 86 -6.83 -13.99 21.91
C LEU A 86 -7.88 -13.17 21.15
N ALA A 87 -7.63 -12.88 19.87
CA ALA A 87 -8.57 -12.17 19.01
C ALA A 87 -9.87 -12.96 18.80
N ARG A 88 -9.78 -14.26 18.51
CA ARG A 88 -10.96 -15.14 18.41
C ARG A 88 -11.76 -15.15 19.71
N GLU A 89 -11.08 -15.29 20.84
CA GLU A 89 -11.73 -15.31 22.15
C GLU A 89 -12.44 -13.98 22.44
N ARG A 90 -11.82 -12.83 22.13
CA ARG A 90 -12.45 -11.51 22.25
C ARG A 90 -13.73 -11.43 21.41
N LEU A 91 -13.66 -11.79 20.13
CA LEU A 91 -14.80 -11.71 19.20
C LEU A 91 -15.93 -12.66 19.62
N GLN A 92 -15.59 -13.87 20.08
CA GLN A 92 -16.57 -14.84 20.58
C GLN A 92 -17.30 -14.33 21.83
N ARG A 93 -16.59 -13.71 22.78
CA ARG A 93 -17.20 -13.11 23.98
C ARG A 93 -18.19 -11.99 23.64
N LEU A 94 -17.97 -11.30 22.51
CA LEU A 94 -18.86 -10.26 21.99
C LEU A 94 -19.98 -10.81 21.10
N GLY A 95 -20.04 -12.14 20.89
CA GLY A 95 -21.05 -12.79 20.05
C GLY A 95 -20.89 -12.52 18.55
N LEU A 96 -19.69 -12.13 18.10
CA LEU A 96 -19.42 -11.73 16.72
C LEU A 96 -18.97 -12.91 15.86
N ARG A 97 -19.17 -12.78 14.54
CA ARG A 97 -18.91 -13.83 13.54
C ARG A 97 -17.65 -13.60 12.71
N ALA A 98 -16.93 -12.50 12.96
CA ALA A 98 -15.72 -12.19 12.24
C ALA A 98 -14.69 -13.32 12.33
N GLU A 99 -14.03 -13.59 11.21
CA GLU A 99 -13.08 -14.68 11.08
C GLU A 99 -11.66 -14.19 11.39
N VAL A 100 -10.90 -14.98 12.16
CA VAL A 100 -9.47 -14.75 12.39
C VAL A 100 -8.70 -15.99 11.94
N ARG A 101 -7.71 -15.82 11.07
CA ARG A 101 -6.80 -16.88 10.61
C ARG A 101 -5.39 -16.64 11.15
N ALA A 102 -4.74 -17.72 11.60
CA ALA A 102 -3.35 -17.65 12.02
C ALA A 102 -2.45 -17.74 10.79
N GLY A 103 -1.56 -16.78 10.59
CA GLY A 103 -0.70 -16.66 9.43
C GLY A 103 -0.64 -15.24 8.88
N ALA A 104 0.15 -15.05 7.82
CA ALA A 104 0.35 -13.75 7.19
C ALA A 104 0.26 -13.87 5.66
N LEU A 105 0.01 -12.74 5.00
CA LEU A 105 0.24 -12.60 3.57
C LEU A 105 1.74 -12.43 3.30
N PRO A 106 2.26 -12.90 2.16
CA PRO A 106 1.58 -13.60 1.07
C PRO A 106 1.42 -15.12 1.28
N GLN A 107 1.89 -15.69 2.40
CA GLN A 107 1.95 -17.15 2.61
C GLN A 107 0.55 -17.78 2.71
N LEU A 108 -0.41 -17.07 3.30
CA LEU A 108 -1.80 -17.50 3.38
C LEU A 108 -2.57 -16.99 2.15
N ALA A 109 -3.14 -17.90 1.36
CA ALA A 109 -3.96 -17.53 0.22
C ALA A 109 -5.35 -17.05 0.68
N LEU A 110 -5.82 -15.95 0.09
CA LEU A 110 -7.21 -15.51 0.19
C LEU A 110 -7.98 -16.09 -1.00
N GLU A 111 -8.98 -16.94 -0.70
CA GLU A 111 -9.79 -17.63 -1.71
C GLU A 111 -10.86 -16.71 -2.30
N GLU A 112 -11.46 -15.89 -1.44
CA GLU A 112 -12.49 -14.94 -1.82
C GLU A 112 -11.91 -13.53 -1.97
N PRO A 113 -12.41 -12.75 -2.96
CA PRO A 113 -12.03 -11.36 -3.08
C PRO A 113 -12.58 -10.52 -1.92
N ILE A 114 -11.81 -9.52 -1.50
CA ILE A 114 -12.16 -8.58 -0.42
C ILE A 114 -12.63 -7.24 -1.01
N ASP A 115 -13.38 -6.47 -0.22
CA ASP A 115 -13.93 -5.17 -0.64
C ASP A 115 -13.16 -3.97 -0.09
N LEU A 116 -12.64 -4.11 1.14
CA LEU A 116 -11.87 -3.09 1.84
C LEU A 116 -10.73 -3.76 2.59
N CYS A 117 -9.50 -3.27 2.42
CA CYS A 117 -8.43 -3.50 3.36
C CYS A 117 -8.37 -2.30 4.31
N LEU A 118 -8.54 -2.53 5.61
CA LEU A 118 -8.43 -1.50 6.65
C LEU A 118 -7.55 -2.07 7.75
N THR A 119 -6.47 -1.38 8.10
CA THR A 119 -5.49 -1.95 9.02
C THR A 119 -4.70 -0.89 9.77
N ASN A 120 -4.17 -1.27 10.92
CA ASN A 120 -3.09 -0.56 11.58
C ASN A 120 -1.81 -1.37 11.37
N VAL A 121 -0.77 -0.74 10.81
CA VAL A 121 0.45 -1.50 10.45
C VAL A 121 1.28 -1.83 11.69
N PRO A 122 1.99 -2.97 11.72
CA PRO A 122 2.97 -3.20 12.78
C PRO A 122 4.07 -2.16 12.67
N TYR A 123 4.40 -1.46 13.76
CA TYR A 123 5.43 -0.42 13.77
C TYR A 123 6.83 -1.00 13.86
N PHE A 124 7.76 -0.39 13.11
CA PHE A 124 9.17 -0.70 13.14
C PHE A 124 9.80 -0.37 14.50
N GLY A 125 10.78 -1.19 14.91
CA GLY A 125 11.51 -1.01 16.17
C GLY A 125 10.73 -1.46 17.42
N CYS A 126 9.66 -2.23 17.26
CA CYS A 126 8.98 -2.87 18.39
C CYS A 126 9.84 -4.01 18.95
N ASP A 127 10.07 -4.03 20.27
CA ASP A 127 10.75 -5.13 20.94
C ASP A 127 9.81 -6.34 21.09
N TRP A 128 9.67 -7.15 20.03
CA TRP A 128 8.86 -8.36 20.05
C TRP A 128 9.49 -9.45 20.95
N PRO A 129 8.84 -9.85 22.05
CA PRO A 129 9.39 -10.85 22.97
C PRO A 129 9.00 -12.29 22.61
N GLY A 130 8.11 -12.47 21.63
CA GLY A 130 7.59 -13.76 21.22
C GLY A 130 8.49 -14.51 20.24
N ALA A 131 8.02 -15.65 19.75
CA ALA A 131 8.74 -16.39 18.72
C ALA A 131 8.82 -15.58 17.42
N THR A 132 9.99 -15.61 16.77
CA THR A 132 10.21 -14.99 15.46
C THR A 132 9.85 -15.98 14.36
N ALA A 133 8.72 -15.75 13.68
CA ALA A 133 8.33 -16.49 12.49
C ALA A 133 8.73 -15.72 11.21
N PRO A 134 9.00 -16.40 10.08
CA PRO A 134 9.17 -15.72 8.79
C PRO A 134 7.95 -14.82 8.48
N GLY A 135 8.20 -13.53 8.26
CA GLY A 135 7.14 -12.53 8.03
C GLY A 135 6.70 -11.77 9.29
N GLN A 136 7.26 -12.06 10.47
CA GLN A 136 7.02 -11.28 11.69
C GLN A 136 7.67 -9.89 11.59
N LEU A 137 6.86 -8.89 11.24
CA LEU A 137 7.33 -7.53 10.95
C LEU A 137 7.86 -6.81 12.20
N TYR A 138 7.33 -7.09 13.39
CA TYR A 138 7.90 -6.52 14.63
C TYR A 138 9.32 -6.99 14.90
N ALA A 139 9.71 -8.17 14.42
CA ALA A 139 11.05 -8.73 14.59
C ALA A 139 11.94 -8.53 13.35
N SER A 140 11.64 -7.53 12.52
CA SER A 140 12.44 -7.22 11.33
C SER A 140 13.87 -6.84 11.73
N PRO A 141 14.91 -7.41 11.09
CA PRO A 141 16.31 -7.16 11.47
C PRO A 141 16.78 -5.74 11.16
N ASP A 142 16.16 -5.11 10.15
CA ASP A 142 16.43 -3.73 9.74
C ASP A 142 15.20 -3.12 9.04
N TYR A 143 15.27 -1.81 8.78
CA TYR A 143 14.17 -1.06 8.21
C TYR A 143 13.86 -1.43 6.75
N ALA A 144 14.87 -1.86 5.98
CA ALA A 144 14.66 -2.28 4.60
C ALA A 144 13.91 -3.61 4.53
N ALA A 145 14.26 -4.57 5.40
CA ALA A 145 13.54 -5.83 5.57
C ALA A 145 12.09 -5.60 6.00
N TYR A 146 11.86 -4.65 6.92
CA TYR A 146 10.53 -4.23 7.34
C TYR A 146 9.68 -3.69 6.18
N LEU A 147 10.20 -2.72 5.41
CA LEU A 147 9.51 -2.16 4.25
C LEU A 147 9.27 -3.22 3.16
N GLY A 148 10.23 -4.12 2.93
CA GLY A 148 10.09 -5.24 2.00
C GLY A 148 8.97 -6.20 2.41
N GLY A 149 8.84 -6.49 3.70
CA GLY A 149 7.75 -7.30 4.23
C GLY A 149 6.38 -6.63 4.10
N LEU A 150 6.27 -5.34 4.43
CA LEU A 150 5.04 -4.56 4.19
C LEU A 150 4.66 -4.57 2.70
N ARG A 151 5.63 -4.38 1.80
CA ARG A 151 5.38 -4.43 0.35
C ARG A 151 4.84 -5.79 -0.08
N ALA A 152 5.41 -6.89 0.41
CA ALA A 152 4.94 -8.24 0.10
C ALA A 152 3.48 -8.45 0.54
N VAL A 153 3.14 -8.00 1.76
CA VAL A 153 1.76 -8.04 2.27
C VAL A 153 0.83 -7.22 1.40
N PHE A 154 1.13 -5.93 1.16
CA PHE A 154 0.24 -5.05 0.40
C PHE A 154 0.13 -5.45 -1.07
N HIS A 155 1.15 -6.08 -1.65
CA HIS A 155 1.05 -6.68 -2.98
C HIS A 155 0.04 -7.84 -3.00
N ALA A 156 0.04 -8.70 -1.98
CA ALA A 156 -0.97 -9.75 -1.84
C ALA A 156 -2.37 -9.18 -1.55
N VAL A 157 -2.49 -8.13 -0.73
CA VAL A 157 -3.74 -7.38 -0.53
C VAL A 157 -4.26 -6.86 -1.87
N ARG A 158 -3.41 -6.22 -2.69
CA ARG A 158 -3.80 -5.71 -4.00
C ARG A 158 -4.34 -6.81 -4.92
N ARG A 159 -3.79 -8.02 -4.86
CA ARG A 159 -4.29 -9.17 -5.62
C ARG A 159 -5.69 -9.60 -5.17
N ALA A 160 -5.95 -9.63 -3.87
CA ALA A 160 -7.24 -10.06 -3.31
C ALA A 160 -8.33 -8.96 -3.35
N LEU A 161 -7.94 -7.69 -3.32
CA LEU A 161 -8.87 -6.56 -3.32
C LEU A 161 -9.60 -6.45 -4.66
N ARG A 162 -10.92 -6.24 -4.65
CA ARG A 162 -11.69 -5.97 -5.86
C ARG A 162 -11.24 -4.68 -6.54
N ASP A 163 -11.42 -4.61 -7.85
CA ASP A 163 -11.26 -3.35 -8.58
C ASP A 163 -12.19 -2.29 -7.99
N ASP A 164 -11.70 -1.05 -7.94
CA ASP A 164 -12.29 0.11 -7.30
C ASP A 164 -12.44 0.02 -5.77
N GLY A 165 -12.01 -1.09 -5.16
CA GLY A 165 -11.91 -1.26 -3.71
C GLY A 165 -10.81 -0.39 -3.07
N PHE A 166 -10.88 -0.22 -1.75
CA PHE A 166 -9.99 0.66 -0.99
C PHE A 166 -8.99 -0.12 -0.12
N CYS A 167 -7.79 0.43 0.00
CA CYS A 167 -6.77 0.00 0.95
C CYS A 167 -6.42 1.19 1.85
N ILE A 168 -6.63 1.04 3.15
CA ILE A 168 -6.44 2.09 4.14
C ILE A 168 -5.52 1.57 5.23
N ALA A 169 -4.37 2.21 5.38
CA ALA A 169 -3.37 1.86 6.37
C ALA A 169 -3.22 3.00 7.37
N MET A 170 -3.44 2.68 8.65
CA MET A 170 -3.14 3.56 9.77
C MET A 170 -1.66 3.42 10.13
N VAL A 171 -0.95 4.55 10.20
CA VAL A 171 0.51 4.58 10.42
C VAL A 171 0.97 5.93 10.97
N GLU A 172 2.05 5.94 11.74
CA GLU A 172 2.74 7.14 12.22
C GLU A 172 4.25 7.06 11.91
N ASN A 173 4.93 8.21 12.00
CA ASN A 173 6.38 8.22 12.05
C ASN A 173 6.83 7.76 13.44
N VAL A 174 7.92 6.98 13.47
CA VAL A 174 8.39 6.34 14.71
C VAL A 174 9.72 6.92 15.15
N GLU A 175 10.01 6.84 16.45
CA GLU A 175 11.32 7.13 16.99
C GLU A 175 11.94 5.81 17.48
N VAL A 176 13.11 5.46 16.95
CA VAL A 176 13.84 4.24 17.29
C VAL A 176 15.25 4.63 17.70
N GLY A 177 15.64 4.32 18.95
CA GLY A 177 16.95 4.68 19.47
C GLY A 177 17.25 6.19 19.46
N GLY A 178 16.22 7.03 19.62
CA GLY A 178 16.35 8.50 19.54
C GLY A 178 16.44 9.07 18.12
N VAL A 179 16.27 8.23 17.09
CA VAL A 179 16.27 8.64 15.69
C VAL A 179 14.84 8.62 15.15
N CYS A 180 14.42 9.73 14.54
CA CYS A 180 13.16 9.79 13.82
C CYS A 180 13.24 9.00 12.50
N VAL A 181 12.32 8.05 12.34
CA VAL A 181 12.16 7.23 11.13
C VAL A 181 10.84 7.62 10.47
N PRO A 182 10.86 8.08 9.20
CA PRO A 182 9.68 8.56 8.48
C PRO A 182 8.77 7.44 7.95
N GLN A 183 8.43 6.48 8.83
CA GLN A 183 7.67 5.26 8.51
C GLN A 183 6.38 5.54 7.74
N ALA A 184 5.60 6.55 8.14
CA ALA A 184 4.34 6.86 7.46
C ALA A 184 4.56 7.26 6.00
N TRP A 185 5.61 8.04 5.73
CA TRP A 185 5.89 8.55 4.39
C TRP A 185 6.50 7.48 3.48
N ASP A 186 7.34 6.60 4.04
CA ASP A 186 7.89 5.48 3.28
C ASP A 186 6.82 4.43 2.98
N LEU A 187 5.92 4.14 3.92
CA LEU A 187 4.75 3.30 3.65
C LEU A 187 3.83 3.93 2.58
N ALA A 188 3.62 5.25 2.61
CA ALA A 188 2.85 5.92 1.57
C ALA A 188 3.47 5.73 0.17
N ARG A 189 4.80 5.69 0.05
CA ARG A 189 5.50 5.37 -1.21
C ARG A 189 5.28 3.92 -1.62
N VAL A 190 5.35 2.97 -0.68
CA VAL A 190 5.07 1.56 -0.95
C VAL A 190 3.64 1.39 -1.48
N LEU A 191 2.65 1.96 -0.79
CA LEU A 191 1.25 1.91 -1.22
C LEU A 191 1.02 2.62 -2.56
N GLY A 192 1.66 3.77 -2.79
CA GLY A 192 1.57 4.52 -4.05
C GLY A 192 2.15 3.79 -5.26
N SER A 193 3.05 2.82 -5.07
CA SER A 193 3.52 1.94 -6.14
C SER A 193 2.50 0.85 -6.52
N LEU A 194 1.51 0.58 -5.66
CA LEU A 194 0.55 -0.51 -5.81
C LEU A 194 -0.87 0.00 -6.10
N PHE A 195 -1.22 1.17 -5.59
CA PHE A 195 -2.57 1.72 -5.61
C PHE A 195 -2.55 3.20 -5.99
N VAL A 196 -3.70 3.77 -6.33
CA VAL A 196 -3.84 5.19 -6.61
C VAL A 196 -4.07 5.94 -5.29
N PRO A 197 -3.26 6.96 -4.95
CA PRO A 197 -3.44 7.73 -3.73
C PRO A 197 -4.76 8.50 -3.76
N CYS A 198 -5.42 8.52 -2.60
CA CYS A 198 -6.54 9.41 -2.29
C CYS A 198 -6.10 10.39 -1.18
N ALA A 199 -6.94 11.37 -0.86
CA ALA A 199 -6.68 12.26 0.27
C ALA A 199 -6.68 11.48 1.59
N GLU A 200 -5.57 11.56 2.32
CA GLU A 200 -5.37 11.00 3.65
C GLU A 200 -6.29 11.65 4.69
N ARG A 201 -6.33 11.07 5.89
CA ARG A 201 -6.89 11.73 7.08
C ARG A 201 -5.87 11.70 8.21
N VAL A 202 -5.79 12.79 8.97
CA VAL A 202 -4.98 12.84 10.19
C VAL A 202 -5.89 12.61 11.40
N LEU A 203 -5.54 11.60 12.19
CA LEU A 203 -6.25 11.22 13.41
C LEU A 203 -5.49 11.82 14.58
N CYS A 204 -6.09 12.76 15.31
CA CYS A 204 -5.45 13.47 16.42
C CYS A 204 -5.99 12.97 17.76
N TYR A 205 -5.11 12.43 18.60
CA TYR A 205 -5.45 11.86 19.90
C TYR A 205 -5.15 12.86 21.02
N PRO A 206 -6.12 13.24 21.87
CA PRO A 206 -5.84 14.14 22.97
C PRO A 206 -4.92 13.46 23.98
N ARG A 207 -3.83 14.13 24.36
CA ARG A 207 -2.94 13.73 25.45
C ARG A 207 -3.02 14.77 26.56
N GLU A 208 -3.18 14.32 27.80
CA GLU A 208 -3.22 15.22 28.97
C GLU A 208 -1.82 15.71 29.38
N SER A 209 -0.77 15.04 28.91
CA SER A 209 0.63 15.23 29.35
C SER A 209 1.46 16.10 28.39
N VAL A 210 0.89 17.15 27.80
CA VAL A 210 1.61 18.05 26.89
C VAL A 210 2.56 18.95 27.69
N GLN A 211 3.82 19.01 27.28
CA GLN A 211 4.86 19.81 27.94
C GLN A 211 5.38 20.90 26.97
N PRO A 212 5.68 22.12 27.46
CA PRO A 212 6.31 23.14 26.63
C PRO A 212 7.73 22.70 26.24
N LEU A 213 8.08 22.94 24.98
CA LEU A 213 9.41 22.64 24.43
C LEU A 213 10.26 23.91 24.38
N ALA A 214 11.58 23.75 24.57
CA ALA A 214 12.52 24.85 24.38
C ALA A 214 12.67 25.19 22.88
N PRO A 215 13.07 26.43 22.51
CA PRO A 215 13.34 26.77 21.12
C PRO A 215 14.36 25.80 20.48
N GLY A 216 13.99 25.21 19.34
CA GLY A 216 14.82 24.24 18.61
C GLY A 216 14.67 22.78 19.07
N ASP A 217 13.93 22.51 20.15
CA ASP A 217 13.58 21.16 20.55
C ASP A 217 12.49 20.61 19.61
N THR A 218 12.77 19.45 19.00
CA THR A 218 11.96 18.83 17.95
C THR A 218 11.18 17.61 18.45
N ARG A 219 11.25 17.31 19.74
CA ARG A 219 10.52 16.17 20.33
C ARG A 219 9.02 16.33 20.11
N SER A 220 8.35 15.21 19.91
CA SER A 220 6.89 15.14 19.74
C SER A 220 6.33 14.02 20.61
N ASP A 221 5.15 14.25 21.18
CA ASP A 221 4.40 13.20 21.89
C ASP A 221 3.74 12.19 20.93
N ARG A 222 3.87 12.41 19.61
CA ARG A 222 3.30 11.58 18.53
C ARG A 222 1.83 11.29 18.77
N SER A 223 1.09 12.32 19.18
CA SER A 223 -0.35 12.27 19.41
C SER A 223 -1.20 12.23 18.13
N HIS A 224 -0.64 11.76 17.01
CA HIS A 224 -1.37 11.67 15.74
C HIS A 224 -0.98 10.43 14.94
N GLU A 225 -1.89 10.03 14.05
CA GLU A 225 -1.68 8.95 13.10
C GLU A 225 -2.26 9.35 11.74
N TYR A 226 -1.65 8.86 10.66
CA TYR A 226 -2.15 9.03 9.31
C TYR A 226 -3.02 7.83 8.94
N ALA A 227 -4.25 8.09 8.51
CA ALA A 227 -5.03 7.16 7.72
C ALA A 227 -4.70 7.38 6.24
N LEU A 228 -3.76 6.60 5.73
CA LEU A 228 -3.35 6.63 4.33
C LEU A 228 -4.40 5.92 3.48
N VAL A 229 -5.13 6.68 2.66
CA VAL A 229 -6.24 6.15 1.84
C VAL A 229 -5.79 5.95 0.41
N PHE A 230 -5.92 4.73 -0.08
CA PHE A 230 -5.56 4.34 -1.44
C PHE A 230 -6.69 3.54 -2.10
N GLN A 231 -6.79 3.59 -3.43
CA GLN A 231 -7.80 2.86 -4.20
C GLN A 231 -7.14 1.95 -5.24
N LYS A 232 -7.63 0.71 -5.37
CA LYS A 232 -7.25 -0.19 -6.47
C LYS A 232 -8.02 0.19 -7.73
N ARG A 233 -7.51 1.19 -8.45
CA ARG A 233 -8.05 1.57 -9.76
C ARG A 233 -6.94 1.79 -10.77
N ARG A 234 -7.29 1.73 -12.06
CA ARG A 234 -6.39 2.15 -13.13
C ARG A 234 -6.53 3.65 -13.32
N GLU A 235 -5.47 4.39 -13.02
CA GLU A 235 -5.41 5.81 -13.31
C GLU A 235 -5.15 6.02 -14.81
N PRO A 236 -5.97 6.80 -15.52
CA PRO A 236 -5.72 7.11 -16.92
C PRO A 236 -4.49 8.01 -17.06
N ILE A 237 -3.78 7.84 -18.16
CA ILE A 237 -2.69 8.76 -18.54
C ILE A 237 -3.24 10.03 -19.18
N ASP A 238 -2.45 11.09 -19.13
CA ASP A 238 -2.62 12.27 -19.95
C ASP A 238 -2.33 11.90 -21.42
N LEU A 239 -3.40 11.81 -22.21
CA LEU A 239 -3.35 11.40 -23.62
C LEU A 239 -2.63 12.45 -24.50
N PRO A 240 -2.99 13.74 -24.47
CA PRO A 240 -2.20 14.80 -25.14
C PRO A 240 -0.72 14.79 -24.75
N GLY A 241 -0.41 14.69 -23.45
CA GLY A 241 0.96 14.67 -22.97
C GLY A 241 1.73 13.42 -23.43
N SER A 242 1.06 12.26 -23.47
CA SER A 242 1.62 11.02 -24.01
C SER A 242 1.95 11.11 -25.49
N ALA A 243 1.07 11.72 -26.30
CA ALA A 243 1.36 11.96 -27.71
C ALA A 243 2.56 12.91 -27.92
N GLN A 244 2.67 13.97 -27.12
CA GLN A 244 3.82 14.88 -27.15
C GLN A 244 5.13 14.17 -26.73
N LEU A 245 5.07 13.29 -25.73
CA LEU A 245 6.21 12.48 -25.31
C LEU A 245 6.70 11.56 -26.44
N LEU A 246 5.78 10.86 -27.11
CA LEU A 246 6.11 10.00 -28.25
C LEU A 246 6.74 10.80 -29.41
N ALA A 247 6.21 11.98 -29.71
CA ALA A 247 6.77 12.88 -30.72
C ALA A 247 8.19 13.33 -30.35
N ALA A 248 8.43 13.70 -29.09
CA ALA A 248 9.75 14.07 -28.59
C ALA A 248 10.76 12.91 -28.66
N LEU A 249 10.32 11.68 -28.31
CA LEU A 249 11.17 10.50 -28.45
C LEU A 249 11.59 10.25 -29.91
N ARG A 250 10.68 10.44 -30.87
CA ARG A 250 11.02 10.32 -32.31
C ARG A 250 11.96 11.43 -32.76
N ALA A 251 11.69 12.67 -32.35
CA ALA A 251 12.52 13.83 -32.69
C ALA A 251 13.98 13.68 -32.20
N ASP A 252 14.16 13.09 -31.02
CA ASP A 252 15.48 12.84 -30.42
C ASP A 252 16.09 11.48 -30.84
N GLY A 253 15.52 10.85 -31.88
CA GLY A 253 16.07 9.69 -32.58
C GLY A 253 16.04 8.39 -31.79
N PHE A 254 15.04 8.18 -30.93
CA PHE A 254 14.84 6.87 -30.29
C PHE A 254 14.06 5.94 -31.20
N ASP A 255 14.56 4.72 -31.35
CA ASP A 255 13.88 3.63 -32.06
C ASP A 255 13.01 2.83 -31.07
N TYR A 256 11.73 2.68 -31.40
CA TYR A 256 10.75 1.96 -30.59
C TYR A 256 9.50 1.63 -31.41
N ALA A 257 8.80 0.57 -31.03
CA ALA A 257 7.43 0.32 -31.47
C ALA A 257 6.46 0.55 -30.30
N VAL A 258 5.26 1.07 -30.58
CA VAL A 258 4.20 1.19 -29.59
C VAL A 258 3.27 0.00 -29.73
N HIS A 259 2.91 -0.65 -28.63
CA HIS A 259 1.96 -1.77 -28.62
C HIS A 259 0.94 -1.66 -27.48
N GLY A 260 0.07 -2.66 -27.34
CA GLY A 260 -0.89 -2.72 -26.24
C GLY A 260 -2.12 -1.84 -26.41
N SER A 261 -2.63 -1.34 -25.29
CA SER A 261 -3.95 -0.68 -25.24
C SER A 261 -3.96 0.71 -25.87
N TYR A 262 -2.85 1.43 -25.85
CA TYR A 262 -2.74 2.80 -26.37
C TYR A 262 -2.96 2.91 -27.89
N PRO A 263 -2.27 2.16 -28.76
CA PRO A 263 -2.48 2.26 -30.21
C PRO A 263 -3.85 1.74 -30.65
N LEU A 264 -4.42 0.74 -29.95
CA LEU A 264 -5.79 0.27 -30.18
C LEU A 264 -6.80 1.38 -29.87
N TRP A 265 -6.63 2.06 -28.73
CA TRP A 265 -7.45 3.22 -28.37
C TRP A 265 -7.29 4.36 -29.38
N LEU A 266 -6.08 4.64 -29.87
CA LEU A 266 -5.83 5.71 -30.83
C LEU A 266 -6.52 5.46 -32.18
N ALA A 267 -6.67 4.20 -32.58
CA ALA A 267 -7.34 3.81 -33.83
C ALA A 267 -8.87 3.99 -33.77
N ASP A 268 -9.48 3.71 -32.61
CA ASP A 268 -10.93 3.88 -32.40
C ASP A 268 -11.24 4.26 -30.94
N PRO A 269 -11.14 5.56 -30.58
CA PRO A 269 -11.40 6.02 -29.22
C PRO A 269 -12.84 5.80 -28.76
N GLY A 270 -13.79 5.70 -29.69
CA GLY A 270 -15.24 5.65 -29.41
C GLY A 270 -15.74 4.31 -28.90
N THR A 271 -15.02 3.22 -29.16
CA THR A 271 -15.40 1.85 -28.75
C THR A 271 -14.63 1.33 -27.55
N ALA A 272 -13.61 2.05 -27.07
CA ALA A 272 -12.85 1.67 -25.91
C ALA A 272 -13.67 1.79 -24.61
N VAL A 273 -13.82 0.69 -23.89
CA VAL A 273 -14.54 0.64 -22.60
C VAL A 273 -13.89 1.57 -21.56
N ARG A 274 -12.56 1.72 -21.61
CA ARG A 274 -11.76 2.57 -20.73
C ARG A 274 -10.58 3.18 -21.49
N PRO A 275 -10.12 4.39 -21.11
CA PRO A 275 -8.88 4.94 -21.64
C PRO A 275 -7.65 4.11 -21.22
N PRO A 276 -6.54 4.17 -21.97
CA PRO A 276 -5.30 3.50 -21.60
C PRO A 276 -4.73 4.09 -20.29
N GLY A 277 -4.03 3.25 -19.53
CA GLY A 277 -3.39 3.63 -18.27
C GLY A 277 -1.87 3.76 -18.35
N ASP A 278 -1.31 3.58 -19.54
CA ASP A 278 0.11 3.47 -19.88
C ASP A 278 0.29 3.55 -21.41
N VAL A 279 1.53 3.82 -21.82
CA VAL A 279 2.03 3.62 -23.19
C VAL A 279 3.10 2.53 -23.16
N ASP A 280 2.85 1.41 -23.82
CA ASP A 280 3.82 0.32 -23.89
C ASP A 280 4.79 0.53 -25.07
N LEU A 281 6.08 0.64 -24.76
CA LEU A 281 7.15 0.75 -25.74
C LEU A 281 7.95 -0.55 -25.81
N LEU A 282 8.08 -1.07 -27.03
CA LEU A 282 8.93 -2.19 -27.37
C LEU A 282 10.24 -1.66 -27.96
N LEU A 283 11.33 -1.83 -27.20
CA LEU A 283 12.65 -1.28 -27.50
C LEU A 283 13.56 -2.33 -28.15
N PRO A 284 14.46 -1.94 -29.09
CA PRO A 284 15.53 -2.81 -29.56
C PRO A 284 16.39 -3.35 -28.41
N ARG A 285 16.96 -4.55 -28.59
CA ARG A 285 17.83 -5.19 -27.59
C ARG A 285 19.25 -4.57 -27.56
N ASP A 286 19.33 -3.28 -27.32
CA ASP A 286 20.57 -2.49 -27.28
C ASP A 286 20.70 -1.77 -25.93
N LEU A 287 21.69 -2.18 -25.13
CA LEU A 287 21.91 -1.61 -23.80
C LEU A 287 22.32 -0.14 -23.84
N GLY A 288 23.06 0.29 -24.87
CA GLY A 288 23.48 1.68 -25.02
C GLY A 288 22.30 2.60 -25.35
N GLN A 289 21.40 2.17 -26.25
CA GLN A 289 20.17 2.90 -26.55
C GLN A 289 19.22 2.93 -25.35
N LEU A 290 19.07 1.82 -24.63
CA LEU A 290 18.30 1.76 -23.40
C LEU A 290 18.85 2.76 -22.37
N GLN A 291 20.15 2.72 -22.09
CA GLN A 291 20.79 3.64 -21.15
C GLN A 291 20.53 5.11 -21.55
N ARG A 292 20.73 5.45 -22.83
CA ARG A 292 20.46 6.79 -23.37
C ARG A 292 19.01 7.20 -23.14
N LEU A 293 18.05 6.31 -23.36
CA LEU A 293 16.63 6.58 -23.15
C LEU A 293 16.30 6.81 -21.67
N LEU A 294 16.83 5.97 -20.77
CA LEU A 294 16.60 6.11 -19.34
C LEU A 294 17.15 7.45 -18.81
N ASP A 295 18.34 7.85 -19.25
CA ASP A 295 18.94 9.12 -18.87
C ASP A 295 18.18 10.31 -19.48
N TRP A 296 17.68 10.17 -20.70
CA TRP A 296 16.82 11.16 -21.36
C TRP A 296 15.50 11.39 -20.61
N LEU A 297 14.87 10.30 -20.14
CA LEU A 297 13.65 10.32 -19.33
C LEU A 297 13.91 10.96 -17.97
N ARG A 298 15.00 10.56 -17.28
CA ARG A 298 15.41 11.16 -16.00
C ARG A 298 15.65 12.67 -16.11
N ALA A 299 16.34 13.11 -17.15
CA ALA A 299 16.59 14.53 -17.42
C ALA A 299 15.29 15.35 -17.60
N ARG A 300 14.18 14.67 -17.90
CA ARG A 300 12.84 15.25 -18.07
C ARG A 300 11.92 14.98 -16.88
N GLY A 301 12.48 14.57 -15.75
CA GLY A 301 11.78 14.41 -14.47
C GLY A 301 10.98 13.12 -14.33
N PHE A 302 11.23 12.10 -15.18
CA PHE A 302 10.61 10.80 -15.00
C PHE A 302 11.27 10.04 -13.84
N ALA A 303 10.45 9.51 -12.94
CA ALA A 303 10.84 8.48 -12.00
C ALA A 303 10.85 7.12 -12.72
N LEU A 304 11.93 6.36 -12.53
CA LEU A 304 12.08 5.03 -13.12
C LEU A 304 11.92 3.99 -12.02
N SER A 305 11.14 2.95 -12.29
CA SER A 305 10.93 1.85 -11.35
C SER A 305 10.88 0.50 -12.05
N LEU A 306 11.26 -0.53 -11.30
CA LEU A 306 11.11 -1.93 -11.68
C LEU A 306 10.20 -2.57 -10.63
N TRP A 307 9.01 -3.04 -11.02
CA TRP A 307 8.05 -3.63 -10.07
C TRP A 307 7.69 -2.71 -8.88
N GLY A 308 7.65 -1.40 -9.13
CA GLY A 308 7.33 -0.39 -8.11
C GLY A 308 8.49 -0.01 -7.19
N GLU A 309 9.67 -0.60 -7.38
CA GLU A 309 10.90 -0.19 -6.70
C GLU A 309 11.67 0.84 -7.52
N PRO A 310 12.13 1.96 -6.92
CA PRO A 310 12.98 2.92 -7.61
C PRO A 310 14.21 2.27 -8.21
N LEU A 311 14.47 2.55 -9.49
CA LEU A 311 15.61 2.00 -10.20
C LEU A 311 16.90 2.74 -9.82
N ALA A 312 17.60 2.19 -8.82
CA ALA A 312 18.82 2.77 -8.25
C ALA A 312 20.05 2.66 -9.16
N ALA A 313 20.16 1.58 -9.92
CA ALA A 313 21.27 1.32 -10.83
C ALA A 313 20.76 1.10 -12.27
N PRO A 314 21.57 1.34 -13.30
CA PRO A 314 21.21 0.99 -14.66
C PRO A 314 20.87 -0.50 -14.78
N PRO A 315 19.75 -0.85 -15.44
CA PRO A 315 19.33 -2.23 -15.56
C PRO A 315 20.19 -2.96 -16.60
N THR A 316 20.31 -4.27 -16.46
CA THR A 316 20.85 -5.13 -17.52
C THR A 316 19.72 -5.63 -18.42
N LEU A 317 20.04 -6.08 -19.63
CA LEU A 317 19.04 -6.71 -20.50
C LEU A 317 18.43 -7.96 -19.85
N ALA A 318 19.25 -8.76 -19.16
CA ALA A 318 18.80 -9.94 -18.42
C ALA A 318 17.82 -9.59 -17.29
N LEU A 319 18.03 -8.45 -16.62
CA LEU A 319 17.09 -7.96 -15.61
C LEU A 319 15.74 -7.63 -16.25
N LEU A 320 15.72 -6.93 -17.38
CA LEU A 320 14.47 -6.62 -18.07
C LEU A 320 13.76 -7.85 -18.62
N ASP A 321 14.50 -8.85 -19.11
CA ASP A 321 13.91 -10.12 -19.54
C ASP A 321 13.21 -10.84 -18.38
N ALA A 322 13.76 -10.76 -17.16
CA ALA A 322 13.19 -11.41 -15.97
C ALA A 322 11.93 -10.71 -15.44
N TYR A 323 11.82 -9.39 -15.60
CA TYR A 323 10.72 -8.57 -15.04
C TYR A 323 9.73 -8.05 -16.10
N HIS A 324 9.98 -8.33 -17.38
CA HIS A 324 9.20 -8.00 -18.58
C HIS A 324 9.06 -6.52 -18.93
N TYR A 325 9.06 -5.61 -17.95
CA TYR A 325 9.03 -4.18 -18.20
C TYR A 325 9.73 -3.36 -17.10
N LEU A 326 10.21 -2.18 -17.49
CA LEU A 326 10.63 -1.10 -16.61
C LEU A 326 9.67 0.08 -16.81
N ARG A 327 9.18 0.65 -15.72
CA ARG A 327 8.19 1.73 -15.76
C ARG A 327 8.84 3.09 -15.59
N ALA A 328 8.47 4.02 -16.46
CA ALA A 328 8.79 5.44 -16.35
C ALA A 328 7.52 6.25 -16.10
N GLU A 329 7.50 7.03 -15.04
CA GLU A 329 6.34 7.86 -14.67
C GLU A 329 6.73 9.31 -14.40
N ARG A 330 5.86 10.24 -14.83
CA ARG A 330 5.97 11.65 -14.49
C ARG A 330 4.59 12.24 -14.32
N ARG A 331 4.40 13.06 -13.28
CA ARG A 331 3.25 13.98 -13.20
C ARG A 331 3.68 15.36 -13.64
N ASP A 332 2.88 15.99 -14.51
CA ASP A 332 3.12 17.36 -14.92
C ASP A 332 2.54 18.38 -13.91
N ARG A 333 2.73 19.67 -14.19
CA ARG A 333 2.23 20.77 -13.34
C ARG A 333 0.69 20.83 -13.24
N GLY A 334 -0.03 20.24 -14.19
CA GLY A 334 -1.49 20.16 -14.20
C GLY A 334 -2.01 18.91 -13.47
N GLY A 335 -1.12 18.03 -13.00
CA GLY A 335 -1.46 16.74 -12.40
C GLY A 335 -1.61 15.61 -13.41
N GLY A 336 -1.38 15.87 -14.70
CA GLY A 336 -1.45 14.88 -15.78
C GLY A 336 -0.38 13.80 -15.61
N LEU A 337 -0.81 12.54 -15.64
CA LEU A 337 0.07 11.39 -15.48
C LEU A 337 0.61 10.95 -16.84
N LEU A 338 1.92 10.99 -17.02
CA LEU A 338 2.62 10.27 -18.08
C LEU A 338 3.12 8.96 -17.50
N ARG A 339 2.75 7.84 -18.12
CA ARG A 339 3.25 6.50 -17.75
C ARG A 339 3.65 5.76 -19.02
N VAL A 340 4.89 5.28 -19.03
CA VAL A 340 5.46 4.53 -20.14
C VAL A 340 6.09 3.25 -19.60
N ASP A 341 5.68 2.10 -20.13
CA ASP A 341 6.27 0.81 -19.79
C ASP A 341 7.24 0.40 -20.90
N LEU A 342 8.49 0.19 -20.53
CA LEU A 342 9.60 -0.11 -21.44
C LEU A 342 9.87 -1.62 -21.39
N SER A 343 9.64 -2.29 -22.51
CA SER A 343 9.94 -3.72 -22.70
C SER A 343 10.96 -3.91 -23.81
N LEU A 344 11.66 -5.04 -23.83
CA LEU A 344 12.63 -5.37 -24.87
C LEU A 344 11.96 -6.22 -25.96
N GLN A 345 12.36 -6.01 -27.21
CA GLN A 345 12.03 -6.93 -28.30
C GLN A 345 12.44 -8.36 -27.94
N PRO A 346 11.66 -9.37 -28.38
CA PRO A 346 12.00 -10.77 -28.14
C PRO A 346 13.35 -11.12 -28.77
N VAL A 347 14.06 -12.07 -28.17
CA VAL A 347 15.33 -12.57 -28.72
C VAL A 347 15.05 -13.18 -30.10
N PRO A 348 15.77 -12.79 -31.16
CA PRO A 348 15.61 -13.38 -32.48
C PRO A 348 15.74 -14.91 -32.41
N GLY A 349 14.73 -15.64 -32.88
CA GLY A 349 14.69 -17.11 -32.84
C GLY A 349 14.04 -17.73 -31.60
N SER A 350 13.62 -16.92 -30.62
CA SER A 350 12.73 -17.33 -29.54
C SER A 350 11.29 -17.36 -30.07
N LEU A 351 10.73 -18.56 -30.28
CA LEU A 351 9.29 -18.73 -30.48
C LEU A 351 8.59 -18.45 -29.14
N THR A 352 7.99 -17.28 -28.99
CA THR A 352 7.05 -17.03 -27.88
C THR A 352 5.77 -17.80 -28.13
N ALA A 353 5.51 -18.81 -27.30
CA ALA A 353 4.21 -19.48 -27.24
C ALA A 353 3.19 -18.55 -26.59
N GLY A 354 2.08 -18.32 -27.31
CA GLY A 354 0.72 -18.08 -26.78
C GLY A 354 0.49 -16.85 -25.92
#